data_AF-E2BC57-F1
#
_entry.id   AF-E2BC57-F1
#
_cell.length_a   1.000
_cell.length_b   1.000
_cell.length_c   1.000
_cell.angle_alpha   90.00
_cell.angle_beta   90.00
_cell.angle_gamma   90.00
#
_symmetry.space_group_name_H-M   'P 1'
#
loop_
_entity.id
_entity.type
_entity.pdbx_description
1 polymer ?
#
loop_
_entity_poly.entity_id
_entity_poly.type
_entity_poly.pdbx_seq_one_letter_code
_entity_poly.pdbx_strand_id
1 'polypeptide(L)' 'FPYRWIGQDGPIWPPRSPDLTPPDFYLRGFLKDVVFRPPPTTREDMMDRIRNACRVIPANVLLQLVESFEKRVL' A
#
# COMPACT_ATOMS: atom_id res chain seq x y z
N PHE A 1 22.51 -14.62 14.32
CA PHE A 1 22.41 -13.17 14.07
C PHE A 1 20.96 -12.70 14.25
N PRO A 2 20.46 -12.39 15.47
CA PRO A 2 19.04 -12.06 15.65
C PRO A 2 18.70 -10.56 15.72
N TYR A 3 19.67 -9.64 15.72
CA TYR A 3 19.43 -8.26 16.16
C TYR A 3 19.87 -7.17 15.19
N ARG A 4 19.74 -7.38 13.88
CA ARG A 4 19.97 -6.30 12.91
C ARG A 4 18.70 -6.04 12.11
N TRP A 5 17.79 -5.30 12.72
CA TRP A 5 16.67 -4.66 12.01
C TRP A 5 17.16 -3.31 11.50
N ILE A 6 17.12 -3.10 10.18
CA ILE A 6 17.43 -1.82 9.54
C ILE A 6 16.08 -1.18 9.21
N GLY A 7 15.45 -0.61 10.23
CA GLY A 7 14.21 0.16 10.12
C GLY A 7 14.46 1.55 10.67
N GLN A 8 14.34 2.56 9.82
CA GLN A 8 14.49 3.97 10.15
C GLN A 8 13.22 4.45 10.86
N ASP A 9 13.33 4.77 12.15
CA ASP A 9 12.36 5.52 12.99
C ASP A 9 10.86 5.16 12.85
N GLY A 10 10.51 3.87 12.96
CA GLY A 10 9.13 3.39 13.01
C GLY A 10 8.89 2.37 14.13
N PRO A 11 7.63 2.14 14.55
CA PRO A 11 7.31 1.16 15.59
C PRO A 11 7.91 -0.22 15.27
N ILE A 12 8.42 -0.89 16.31
CA ILE A 12 9.07 -2.21 16.18
C ILE A 12 8.02 -3.22 15.74
N TRP A 13 7.99 -3.53 14.44
CA TRP A 13 7.04 -4.50 13.87
C TRP A 13 7.44 -5.94 14.25
N PRO A 14 6.46 -6.81 14.59
CA PRO A 14 6.76 -8.20 14.91
C PRO A 14 7.35 -8.96 13.70
N PRO A 15 8.29 -9.90 13.93
CA PRO A 15 8.88 -10.69 12.86
C PRO A 15 7.81 -11.62 12.27
N ARG A 16 7.53 -11.45 10.97
CA ARG A 16 6.47 -12.09 10.16
C ARG A 16 5.10 -11.41 10.20
N SER A 17 5.09 -10.11 9.92
CA SER A 17 3.85 -9.43 9.55
C SER A 17 3.94 -8.80 8.17
N PRO A 18 3.91 -9.61 7.09
CA PRO A 18 3.72 -9.11 5.73
C PRO A 18 2.37 -8.38 5.54
N ASP A 19 1.49 -8.42 6.54
CA ASP A 19 0.15 -7.83 6.58
C ASP A 19 0.06 -6.46 7.29
N LEU A 20 1.16 -5.94 7.88
CA LEU A 20 1.10 -4.83 8.84
C LEU A 20 1.28 -3.41 8.27
N THR A 21 0.76 -3.18 7.06
CA THR A 21 0.32 -1.83 6.73
C THR A 21 -1.01 -1.99 6.00
N PRO A 22 -2.17 -1.91 6.70
CA PRO A 22 -3.48 -1.88 6.07
C PRO A 22 -3.59 -0.88 4.92
N PRO A 23 -2.91 0.30 4.97
CA PRO A 23 -2.76 1.14 3.78
C PRO A 23 -2.09 0.44 2.60
N ASP A 24 -1.02 -0.34 2.81
CA ASP A 24 -0.29 -1.06 1.75
C ASP A 24 -1.10 -2.22 1.18
N PHE A 25 -1.80 -3.00 2.03
CA PHE A 25 -2.69 -4.06 1.56
C PHE A 25 -3.86 -3.51 0.73
N TYR A 26 -4.53 -2.47 1.25
CA TYR A 26 -5.64 -1.83 0.55
C TYR A 26 -5.17 -1.20 -0.77
N LEU A 27 -4.09 -0.42 -0.73
CA LEU A 27 -3.57 0.27 -1.90
C LEU A 27 -3.12 -0.73 -2.96
N ARG A 28 -2.39 -1.78 -2.57
CA ARG A 28 -1.94 -2.82 -3.49
C ARG A 28 -3.10 -3.62 -4.08
N GLY A 29 -4.13 -3.94 -3.29
CA GLY A 29 -5.35 -4.59 -3.77
C GLY A 29 -6.11 -3.71 -4.77
N PHE A 30 -6.38 -2.47 -4.40
CA PHE A 30 -7.04 -1.48 -5.26
C PHE A 30 -6.28 -1.25 -6.58
N LEU A 31 -4.97 -1.01 -6.52
CA LEU A 31 -4.15 -0.80 -7.71
C LEU A 31 -4.16 -2.02 -8.61
N LYS A 32 -4.09 -3.24 -8.05
CA LYS A 32 -4.20 -4.46 -8.85
C LYS A 32 -5.54 -4.54 -9.57
N ASP A 33 -6.64 -4.32 -8.86
CA ASP A 33 -7.99 -4.39 -9.44
C ASP A 33 -8.20 -3.34 -10.53
N VAL A 34 -7.69 -2.12 -10.35
CA VAL A 34 -7.88 -1.03 -11.32
C VAL A 34 -6.95 -1.17 -12.52
N VAL A 35 -5.66 -1.41 -12.29
CA VAL A 35 -4.62 -1.42 -13.34
C VAL A 35 -4.73 -2.67 -14.22
N PHE A 36 -5.12 -3.81 -13.65
CA PHE A 36 -5.21 -5.09 -14.35
C PHE A 36 -6.64 -5.49 -14.75
N ARG A 37 -7.66 -4.66 -14.47
CA ARG A 37 -9.01 -4.88 -15.01
C ARG A 37 -9.02 -4.98 -16.55
N PRO A 38 -8.33 -4.09 -17.29
CA PRO A 38 -8.05 -4.31 -18.70
C PRO A 38 -6.81 -5.21 -18.86
N PRO A 39 -6.72 -6.02 -19.93
CA PRO A 39 -5.52 -6.79 -20.23
C PRO A 39 -4.26 -5.91 -20.20
N PRO A 40 -3.14 -6.39 -19.62
CA PRO A 40 -1.88 -5.66 -19.65
C PRO A 40 -1.40 -5.50 -21.08
N THR A 41 -0.90 -4.32 -21.43
CA THR A 41 -0.37 -4.05 -22.78
C THR A 41 1.13 -3.71 -22.72
N THR A 42 1.52 -2.50 -23.09
CA THR A 42 2.89 -2.02 -23.07
C THR A 42 3.28 -1.52 -21.68
N ARG A 43 4.59 -1.42 -21.44
CA ARG A 43 5.12 -0.89 -20.19
C ARG A 43 4.65 0.54 -19.95
N GLU A 44 4.59 1.35 -21.00
CA GLU A 44 4.20 2.76 -20.98
C GLU A 44 2.74 2.92 -20.56
N ASP A 45 1.84 2.16 -21.19
CA ASP A 45 0.42 2.14 -20.83
C ASP A 45 0.21 1.66 -19.39
N MET A 46 0.94 0.63 -18.95
CA MET A 46 0.86 0.16 -17.56
C MET A 46 1.34 1.22 -16.55
N MET A 47 2.40 1.98 -16.87
CA MET A 47 2.84 3.10 -16.03
C MET A 47 1.78 4.19 -15.95
N ASP A 48 1.13 4.53 -17.06
CA ASP A 48 0.09 5.56 -17.10
C ASP A 48 -1.18 5.11 -16.37
N ARG A 49 -1.55 3.83 -16.47
CA ARG A 49 -2.64 3.25 -15.68
C ARG A 49 -2.38 3.35 -14.18
N ILE A 50 -1.15 3.06 -13.73
CA ILE A 50 -0.79 3.21 -12.30
C ILE A 50 -0.92 4.68 -11.87
N ARG A 51 -0.37 5.62 -12.66
CA ARG A 51 -0.47 7.05 -12.35
C ARG A 51 -1.92 7.51 -12.28
N ASN A 52 -2.75 7.12 -13.24
CA ASN A 52 -4.17 7.46 -13.28
C ASN A 52 -4.93 6.84 -12.09
N ALA A 53 -4.67 5.57 -11.77
CA ALA A 53 -5.26 4.91 -10.62
C ALA A 53 -4.92 5.64 -9.31
N CYS A 54 -3.66 6.05 -9.12
CA CYS A 54 -3.25 6.84 -7.96
C CYS A 54 -3.94 8.21 -7.90
N ARG A 55 -4.17 8.89 -9.04
CA ARG A 55 -4.87 10.19 -9.08
C ARG A 55 -6.36 10.08 -8.73
N VAL A 56 -6.97 8.92 -8.95
CA VAL A 56 -8.38 8.67 -8.63
C VAL A 56 -8.58 8.46 -7.13
N ILE A 57 -7.56 8.02 -6.40
CA ILE A 57 -7.65 7.81 -4.95
C ILE A 57 -7.77 9.17 -4.26
N PRO A 58 -8.90 9.48 -3.63
CA PRO A 58 -9.06 10.76 -2.95
C PRO A 58 -8.29 10.74 -1.63
N ALA A 59 -7.70 11.88 -1.26
CA ALA A 59 -6.81 11.97 -0.10
C ALA A 59 -7.50 11.57 1.22
N ASN A 60 -8.81 11.79 1.34
CA ASN A 60 -9.59 11.39 2.51
C ASN A 60 -9.60 9.86 2.73
N VAL A 61 -9.57 9.05 1.67
CA VAL A 61 -9.49 7.58 1.77
C VAL A 61 -8.14 7.17 2.36
N LEU A 62 -7.05 7.81 1.93
CA LEU A 62 -5.72 7.57 2.49
C LEU A 62 -5.64 7.95 3.97
N LEU A 63 -6.21 9.11 4.34
CA LEU A 63 -6.26 9.56 5.73
C LEU A 63 -7.07 8.61 6.62
N GLN A 64 -8.24 8.13 6.14
CA GLN A 64 -9.03 7.16 6.89
C GLN A 64 -8.33 5.79 7.03
N LEU A 65 -7.58 5.36 6.01
CA LEU A 65 -6.81 4.11 6.10
C LEU A 65 -5.72 4.21 7.17
N VAL A 66 -5.01 5.35 7.23
CA VAL A 66 -4.00 5.62 8.26
C VAL A 66 -4.65 5.68 9.64
N GLU A 67 -5.73 6.42 9.81
CA GLU A 67 -6.45 6.52 11.09
C GLU A 67 -6.99 5.14 11.54
N SER A 68 -7.56 4.37 10.63
CA SER A 68 -8.05 3.01 10.92
C SER A 68 -6.93 2.05 11.31
N PHE A 69 -5.70 2.32 10.85
CA PHE A 69 -4.54 1.53 11.19
C PHE A 69 -4.01 1.90 12.55
N GLU A 70 -3.87 3.19 12.86
CA GLU A 70 -3.49 3.69 14.17
C GLU A 70 -4.42 3.12 15.26
N LYS A 71 -5.75 3.09 15.01
CA LYS A 71 -6.75 2.48 15.90
C LYS A 71 -6.66 0.96 16.05
N ARG A 72 -5.96 0.26 15.16
CA ARG A 72 -5.80 -1.20 15.20
C ARG A 72 -4.47 -1.63 15.82
N VAL A 73 -3.49 -0.74 15.82
CA VAL A 73 -2.16 -0.97 16.40
C VAL A 73 -2.10 -0.47 17.84
N LEU A 74 -2.85 0.58 18.17
CA LEU A 74 -3.09 1.06 19.54
C LEU A 74 -4.27 0.31 20.19
#